data_AF-A0A1Q3U0K5-F1
#
_entry.id   AF-A0A1Q3U0K5-F1
#
_cell.length_a   1.000
_cell.length_b   1.000
_cell.length_c   1.000
_cell.angle_alpha   90.00
_cell.angle_beta   90.00
_cell.angle_gamma   90.00
#
_symmetry.space_group_name_H-M   'P 1'
#
loop_
_entity.id
_entity.type
_entity.pdbx_description
1 polymer ?
#
loop_
_entity_poly.entity_id
_entity_poly.type
_entity_poly.pdbx_seq_one_letter_code
_entity_poly.pdbx_strand_id
1 'polypeptide(L)'
;MKLKSFFKNKIFPVDANYYAKGIYMNLLLNNAFSRSAISAATRNIDPVKPETWEFSGFSQNGEDGIIDHLLSGLKEPNKYFIEIGSGNGLENNSSYLAHVKKYTGLQIGIMTL
;
A
#
# COMPACT_ATOMS: atom_id res chain seq x y z
N MET A 1 7.62 -2.78 45.03
CA MET A 1 7.92 -3.10 43.60
C MET A 1 6.67 -3.44 42.75
N LYS A 2 5.42 -3.12 43.17
CA LYS A 2 4.17 -3.48 42.43
C LYS A 2 3.40 -2.30 41.83
N LEU A 3 3.66 -1.06 42.25
CA LEU A 3 2.88 0.11 41.81
C LEU A 3 3.35 0.68 40.46
N LYS A 4 4.67 0.77 40.24
CA LYS A 4 5.24 1.24 38.96
C LYS A 4 4.88 0.32 37.78
N SER A 5 4.84 -1.00 37.99
CA SER A 5 4.43 -1.95 36.94
C SER A 5 2.93 -1.89 36.65
N PHE A 6 2.11 -1.60 37.67
CA PHE A 6 0.66 -1.44 37.52
C PHE A 6 0.29 -0.22 36.66
N PHE A 7 0.95 0.93 36.88
CA PHE A 7 0.70 2.14 36.09
C PHE A 7 1.22 2.03 34.65
N LYS A 8 2.36 1.36 34.43
CA LYS A 8 2.92 1.16 33.09
C LYS A 8 1.96 0.36 32.18
N ASN A 9 1.28 -0.66 32.72
CA ASN A 9 0.43 -1.55 31.95
C ASN A 9 -1.00 -1.05 31.71
N LYS A 10 -1.51 -0.08 32.50
CA LYS A 10 -2.88 0.42 32.35
C LYS A 10 -3.00 1.80 31.67
N ILE A 11 -1.97 2.65 31.77
CA ILE A 11 -2.02 4.02 31.21
C ILE A 11 -1.39 4.10 29.82
N PHE A 12 -0.39 3.25 29.53
CA PHE A 12 0.26 3.17 28.22
C PHE A 12 0.36 1.69 27.80
N PRO A 13 -0.72 1.08 27.27
CA PRO A 13 -0.78 -0.36 27.00
C PRO A 13 0.06 -0.82 25.80
N VAL A 14 0.83 0.08 25.17
CA VAL A 14 1.67 -0.24 24.01
C VAL A 14 3.11 -0.46 24.44
N ASP A 15 3.57 -1.70 24.27
CA ASP A 15 4.95 -2.08 24.52
C ASP A 15 5.89 -1.59 23.39
N ALA A 16 7.20 -1.64 23.65
CA ALA A 16 8.21 -1.20 22.69
C ALA A 16 8.12 -1.95 21.34
N ASN A 17 7.61 -3.18 21.32
CA ASN A 17 7.48 -3.97 20.09
C ASN A 17 6.38 -3.40 19.19
N TYR A 18 5.27 -2.94 19.77
CA TYR A 18 4.22 -2.27 19.01
C TYR A 18 4.74 -1.00 18.33
N TYR A 19 5.50 -0.16 19.05
CA TYR A 19 6.11 1.03 18.47
C TYR A 19 7.12 0.69 17.36
N ALA A 20 7.98 -0.31 17.60
CA ALA A 20 8.94 -0.77 16.59
C ALA A 20 8.25 -1.26 15.31
N LYS A 21 7.17 -2.04 15.46
CA LYS A 21 6.34 -2.47 14.33
C LYS A 21 5.73 -1.27 13.60
N GLY A 22 5.17 -0.30 14.33
CA GLY A 22 4.63 0.91 13.73
C GLY A 22 5.66 1.70 12.92
N ILE A 23 6.87 1.88 13.44
CA ILE A 23 7.97 2.57 12.74
C ILE A 23 8.36 1.81 11.47
N TYR A 24 8.51 0.48 11.57
CA TYR A 24 8.82 -0.37 10.41
C TYR A 24 7.76 -0.27 9.30
N MET A 25 6.47 -0.31 9.67
CA MET A 25 5.38 -0.18 8.70
C MET A 25 5.37 1.19 8.01
N ASN A 26 5.63 2.26 8.77
CA ASN A 26 5.76 3.60 8.18
C ASN A 26 6.94 3.70 7.21
N LEU A 27 8.07 3.05 7.53
CA LEU A 27 9.21 2.99 6.62
C LEU A 27 8.85 2.27 5.31
N LEU A 28 8.17 1.12 5.39
CA LEU A 28 7.72 0.40 4.20
C LEU A 28 6.78 1.24 3.33
N LEU A 29 5.81 1.93 3.95
CA LEU A 29 4.89 2.82 3.23
C LEU A 29 5.63 3.97 2.56
N ASN A 30 6.53 4.66 3.27
CA ASN A 30 7.31 5.76 2.71
C ASN A 30 8.19 5.30 1.54
N ASN A 31 8.77 4.11 1.62
CA ASN A 31 9.51 3.51 0.52
C ASN A 31 8.60 3.23 -0.68
N ALA A 32 7.42 2.65 -0.46
CA ALA A 32 6.44 2.40 -1.51
C ALA A 32 5.98 3.70 -2.21
N PHE A 33 5.71 4.75 -1.44
CA PHE A 33 5.39 6.08 -1.99
C PHE A 33 6.54 6.66 -2.80
N SER A 34 7.76 6.59 -2.28
CA SER A 34 8.95 7.13 -2.95
C SER A 34 9.22 6.41 -4.27
N ARG A 35 9.13 5.07 -4.28
CA ARG A 35 9.22 4.26 -5.51
C ARG A 35 8.12 4.64 -6.49
N SER A 36 6.86 4.69 -6.04
CA SER A 36 5.72 5.07 -6.88
C SER A 36 5.95 6.42 -7.56
N ALA A 37 6.36 7.43 -6.78
CA ALA A 37 6.57 8.78 -7.28
C ALA A 37 7.70 8.85 -8.32
N ILE A 38 8.86 8.26 -8.02
CA ILE A 38 10.02 8.28 -8.92
C ILE A 38 9.72 7.48 -10.19
N SER A 39 9.21 6.25 -10.06
CA SER A 39 8.94 5.38 -11.21
C SER A 39 7.84 5.95 -12.10
N ALA A 40 6.75 6.49 -11.53
CA ALA A 40 5.69 7.11 -12.31
C ALA A 40 6.16 8.39 -13.04
N ALA A 41 7.11 9.13 -12.47
CA ALA A 41 7.64 10.36 -13.06
C ALA A 41 8.75 10.13 -14.11
N THR A 42 9.46 9.00 -14.04
CA THR A 42 10.64 8.72 -14.89
C THR A 42 10.33 7.79 -16.06
N ARG A 43 9.19 7.10 -16.05
CA ARG A 43 8.78 6.19 -17.13
C ARG A 43 8.54 6.94 -18.45
N ASN A 44 8.96 6.32 -19.55
CA ASN A 44 8.61 6.74 -20.90
C ASN A 44 7.48 5.85 -21.43
N ILE A 45 6.26 6.35 -21.42
CA ILE A 45 5.05 5.59 -21.72
C ILE A 45 4.80 5.58 -23.23
N ASP A 46 4.81 4.40 -23.83
CA ASP A 46 4.35 4.17 -25.20
C ASP A 46 2.92 3.59 -25.16
N PRO A 47 1.89 4.29 -25.67
CA PRO A 47 0.50 3.88 -25.54
C PRO A 47 0.14 2.58 -26.28
N VAL A 48 1.04 2.00 -27.07
CA VAL A 48 0.80 0.71 -27.74
C VAL A 48 1.66 -0.43 -27.19
N LYS A 49 2.51 -0.17 -26.19
CA LYS A 49 3.42 -1.14 -25.58
C LYS A 49 3.22 -1.24 -24.06
N PRO A 50 2.40 -2.20 -23.59
CA PRO A 50 2.07 -2.36 -22.17
C PRO A 50 3.28 -2.47 -21.23
N GLU A 51 4.37 -3.09 -21.70
CA GLU A 51 5.61 -3.22 -20.93
C GLU A 51 6.23 -1.88 -20.52
N THR A 52 5.91 -0.80 -21.25
CA THR A 52 6.40 0.55 -20.93
C THR A 52 5.57 1.25 -19.85
N TRP A 53 4.43 0.68 -19.47
CA TRP A 53 3.54 1.27 -18.47
C TRP A 53 3.90 0.84 -17.05
N GLU A 54 4.56 -0.31 -16.93
CA GLU A 54 4.84 -1.01 -15.67
C GLU A 54 5.65 -0.15 -14.69
N PHE A 55 5.21 -0.18 -13.43
CA PHE A 55 6.05 0.14 -12.28
C PHE A 55 5.47 -0.49 -11.02
N SER A 56 6.34 -0.75 -10.03
CA SER A 56 5.95 -1.30 -8.73
C SER A 56 6.27 -0.32 -7.62
N GLY A 57 5.23 0.31 -7.09
CA GLY A 57 5.27 1.04 -5.83
C GLY A 57 4.87 0.16 -4.65
N PHE A 58 3.69 -0.42 -4.77
CA PHE A 58 3.01 -1.29 -3.83
C PHE A 58 2.79 -2.70 -4.38
N SER A 59 2.55 -2.86 -5.68
CA SER A 59 2.34 -4.19 -6.27
C SER A 59 3.65 -4.96 -6.48
N GLN A 60 3.56 -6.27 -6.73
CA GLN A 60 4.74 -7.13 -6.88
C GLN A 60 5.44 -6.99 -8.25
N ASN A 61 4.69 -6.95 -9.36
CA ASN A 61 5.21 -7.19 -10.72
C ASN A 61 4.83 -6.09 -11.74
N GLY A 62 4.68 -4.84 -11.31
CA GLY A 62 4.47 -3.70 -12.22
C GLY A 62 3.02 -3.28 -12.40
N GLU A 63 2.10 -3.95 -11.71
CA GLU A 63 0.66 -3.76 -11.82
C GLU A 63 0.23 -2.32 -11.50
N ASP A 64 0.91 -1.61 -10.60
CA ASP A 64 0.55 -0.22 -10.28
C ASP A 64 0.59 0.68 -11.52
N GLY A 65 1.61 0.50 -12.36
CA GLY A 65 1.77 1.27 -13.60
C GLY A 65 0.78 0.90 -14.69
N ILE A 66 0.45 -0.39 -14.80
CA ILE A 66 -0.60 -0.87 -15.69
C ILE A 66 -1.96 -0.30 -15.27
N ILE A 67 -2.30 -0.41 -13.98
CA ILE A 67 -3.53 0.13 -13.41
C ILE A 67 -3.59 1.65 -13.61
N ASP A 68 -2.50 2.37 -13.37
CA ASP A 68 -2.45 3.82 -13.56
C ASP A 68 -2.75 4.24 -15.01
N HIS A 69 -2.17 3.53 -15.98
CA HIS A 69 -2.41 3.76 -17.40
C HIS A 69 -3.88 3.50 -17.77
N LEU A 70 -4.43 2.35 -17.36
CA LEU A 70 -5.83 1.99 -17.64
C LEU A 70 -6.81 3.01 -17.03
N LEU A 71 -6.57 3.43 -15.78
CA LEU A 71 -7.39 4.43 -15.11
C LEU A 71 -7.35 5.80 -15.80
N SER A 72 -6.24 6.16 -16.44
CA SER A 72 -6.12 7.43 -17.17
C SER A 72 -7.06 7.53 -18.37
N GLY A 73 -7.47 6.38 -18.92
CA GLY A 73 -8.44 6.31 -20.02
C GLY A 73 -9.91 6.37 -19.58
N LEU A 74 -10.20 6.26 -18.28
CA LEU A 74 -11.56 6.31 -17.77
C LEU A 74 -12.02 7.76 -17.60
N LYS A 75 -13.11 8.13 -18.28
CA LYS A 75 -13.68 9.48 -18.20
C LYS A 75 -14.34 9.77 -16.85
N GLU A 76 -15.07 8.80 -16.31
CA GLU A 76 -15.83 8.92 -15.05
C GLU A 76 -15.65 7.65 -14.21
N PRO A 77 -14.50 7.46 -13.54
CA PRO A 77 -14.26 6.26 -12.76
C PRO A 77 -15.04 6.28 -11.46
N ASN A 78 -15.75 5.19 -11.18
CA ASN A 78 -16.27 4.94 -9.84
C ASN A 78 -15.11 4.49 -8.93
N LYS A 79 -14.84 5.22 -7.84
CA LYS A 79 -13.63 5.06 -7.04
C LYS A 79 -13.75 4.03 -5.92
N TYR A 80 -14.19 2.83 -6.28
CA TYR A 80 -14.28 1.69 -5.36
C TYR A 80 -13.52 0.47 -5.85
N PHE A 81 -13.00 -0.33 -4.92
CA PHE A 81 -12.40 -1.62 -5.23
C PHE A 81 -12.71 -2.67 -4.15
N ILE A 82 -12.60 -3.95 -4.52
CA ILE A 82 -12.56 -5.09 -3.62
C ILE A 82 -11.34 -5.93 -4.00
N GLU A 83 -10.56 -6.36 -3.03
CA GLU A 83 -9.47 -7.32 -3.23
C GLU A 83 -9.56 -8.46 -2.23
N ILE A 84 -9.39 -9.69 -2.73
CA ILE A 84 -9.31 -10.91 -1.95
C ILE A 84 -7.90 -11.48 -2.12
N GLY A 85 -7.25 -11.85 -1.01
CA GLY A 85 -5.85 -12.29 -1.03
C GLY A 85 -4.85 -11.16 -0.83
N SER A 86 -5.27 -10.03 -0.23
CA SER A 86 -4.44 -8.83 -0.01
C SER A 86 -3.31 -8.99 1.03
N GLY A 87 -3.16 -10.18 1.62
CA GLY A 87 -2.20 -10.46 2.69
C GLY A 87 -2.37 -9.50 3.88
N ASN A 88 -1.34 -8.71 4.17
CA ASN A 88 -1.34 -7.70 5.23
C ASN A 88 -1.78 -6.30 4.76
N GLY A 89 -2.18 -6.15 3.50
CA GLY A 89 -2.64 -4.87 2.94
C GLY A 89 -1.53 -3.92 2.48
N LEU A 90 -0.23 -4.24 2.66
CA LEU A 90 0.85 -3.33 2.23
C LEU A 90 1.27 -3.55 0.78
N GLU A 91 1.52 -4.81 0.40
CA GLU A 91 2.05 -5.17 -0.93
C GLU A 91 0.98 -5.97 -1.69
N ASN A 92 0.18 -5.25 -2.47
CA ASN A 92 -0.87 -5.81 -3.32
C ASN A 92 -1.34 -4.76 -4.35
N ASN A 93 -2.20 -5.19 -5.28
CA ASN A 93 -2.62 -4.39 -6.42
C ASN A 93 -3.53 -3.22 -6.04
N SER A 94 -4.36 -3.39 -5.00
CA SER A 94 -5.29 -2.32 -4.57
C SER A 94 -4.65 -1.29 -3.64
N SER A 95 -3.47 -1.54 -3.09
CA SER A 95 -2.78 -0.57 -2.23
C SER A 95 -2.42 0.72 -2.97
N TYR A 96 -2.02 0.64 -4.24
CA TYR A 96 -1.83 1.85 -5.06
C TYR A 96 -3.14 2.61 -5.30
N LEU A 97 -4.25 1.89 -5.51
CA LEU A 97 -5.58 2.50 -5.63
C LEU A 97 -5.97 3.27 -4.36
N ALA A 98 -5.79 2.64 -3.19
CA ALA A 98 -6.14 3.21 -1.90
C ALA A 98 -5.27 4.42 -1.54
N HIS A 99 -3.94 4.23 -1.60
CA HIS A 99 -2.99 5.19 -1.06
C HIS A 99 -2.62 6.32 -2.03
N VAL A 100 -2.61 6.06 -3.34
CA VAL A 100 -2.17 7.03 -4.35
C VAL A 100 -3.36 7.59 -5.15
N LYS A 101 -4.23 6.72 -5.68
CA LYS A 101 -5.36 7.15 -6.53
C LYS A 101 -6.61 7.59 -5.75
N LYS A 102 -6.59 7.42 -4.42
CA LYS A 102 -7.65 7.81 -3.46
C LYS A 102 -8.97 7.08 -3.71
N TYR A 103 -8.89 5.77 -3.93
CA TYR A 103 -10.06 4.90 -4.01
C TYR A 103 -10.41 4.40 -2.61
N THR A 104 -11.69 4.11 -2.39
CA THR A 104 -12.18 3.48 -1.16
C THR A 104 -12.47 2.02 -1.45
N GLY A 105 -11.95 1.09 -0.65
CA GLY A 105 -12.18 -0.32 -0.94
C GLY A 105 -12.11 -1.23 0.26
N LEU A 106 -12.46 -2.49 0.01
CA LEU A 106 -12.37 -3.58 0.97
C LEU A 106 -11.24 -4.53 0.57
N GLN A 107 -10.30 -4.73 1.48
CA GLN A 107 -9.23 -5.71 1.35
C GLN A 107 -9.52 -6.87 2.31
N ILE A 108 -9.56 -8.09 1.76
CA ILE A 108 -9.72 -9.32 2.52
C ILE A 108 -8.38 -10.04 2.49
N GLY A 109 -7.69 -10.04 3.64
CA GLY A 109 -6.45 -10.77 3.80
C GLY A 109 -6.71 -12.27 3.92
N ILE A 110 -5.97 -13.07 3.16
CA ILE A 110 -5.93 -14.52 3.33
C ILE A 110 -4.50 -14.87 3.75
N MET A 111 -4.32 -15.27 5.00
CA MET A 111 -3.07 -15.89 5.45
C MET A 111 -3.15 -17.37 5.11
N THR A 112 -2.22 -17.86 4.28
CA THR A 112 -1.99 -19.30 4.12
C THR A 112 -1.65 -19.90 5.49
N LEU A 113 -2.38 -20.96 5.85
CA LEU A 113 -2.17 -21.76 7.06
C LEU A 113 -0.81 -22.44 7.08
#